data_AF-A0A853D0A1-F1
#
_entry.id   AF-A0A853D0A1-F1
#
_cell.length_a   1.000
_cell.length_b   1.000
_cell.length_c   1.000
_cell.angle_alpha   90.00
_cell.angle_beta   90.00
_cell.angle_gamma   90.00
#
_symmetry.space_group_name_H-M   'P 1'
#
loop_
_entity.id
_entity.type
_entity.pdbx_description
1 polymer ?
#
loop_
_entity_poly.entity_id
_entity_poly.type
_entity_poly.pdbx_seq_one_letter_code
_entity_poly.pdbx_strand_id
1 'polypeptide(L)'
;MSELVAGHGAIVVGAGRMGRAHAEAWAACGVPVRWAVSPRRRPDLPAAPGARWAASLDEALADPAADIVSICTPTPTHADLAVQALAAGRHVLLEKPIALTLADAERVADAARRAPGVLMVAHVVRFFPGYAALAERVAAGSVGRPRAVLGSRLSAAPEGYEWLEDESQSGGMIVDFAIHDVDQAGSYLGEPVAVTAVRAPGPGFGAPAALTVEYASGGVAQLLAVSDLPAGAPFRTTLEIVGDRGTDAVADLPGDPFAAQARYFLDCVESGAEPVRAPVAAAIDALRVCLAARESAASGARVELARRRA
;
A
#
# COMPACT_ATOMS: atom_id res chain seq x y z
N MET A 1 12.50 -30.56 -4.95
CA MET A 1 13.49 -29.59 -5.48
C MET A 1 12.70 -28.63 -6.34
N SER A 2 12.36 -27.46 -5.78
CA SER A 2 11.55 -26.45 -6.45
C SER A 2 12.24 -26.03 -7.74
N GLU A 3 11.51 -25.98 -8.85
CA GLU A 3 11.96 -25.29 -10.05
C GLU A 3 12.40 -23.88 -9.66
N LEU A 4 13.63 -23.52 -9.99
CA LEU A 4 14.14 -22.15 -9.88
C LEU A 4 13.27 -21.29 -10.79
N VAL A 5 12.52 -20.36 -10.20
CA VAL A 5 11.86 -19.29 -10.96
C VAL A 5 12.95 -18.50 -11.69
N ALA A 6 12.65 -18.10 -12.93
CA ALA A 6 13.59 -17.48 -13.85
C ALA A 6 14.39 -16.34 -13.18
N GLY A 7 15.73 -16.36 -13.32
CA GLY A 7 16.68 -15.24 -13.39
C GLY A 7 16.68 -14.06 -12.39
N HIS A 8 15.63 -13.83 -11.60
CA HIS A 8 15.38 -12.61 -10.86
C HIS A 8 16.11 -12.58 -9.51
N GLY A 9 16.38 -11.37 -9.03
CA GLY A 9 16.93 -11.15 -7.69
C GLY A 9 16.42 -9.85 -7.08
N ALA A 10 16.13 -9.89 -5.78
CA ALA A 10 15.54 -8.75 -5.08
C ALA A 10 16.59 -7.94 -4.30
N ILE A 11 16.40 -6.62 -4.32
CA ILE A 11 17.00 -5.64 -3.41
C ILE A 11 15.90 -5.23 -2.43
N VAL A 12 16.12 -5.37 -1.13
CA VAL A 12 15.21 -4.86 -0.10
C VAL A 12 15.80 -3.59 0.49
N VAL A 13 15.13 -2.45 0.29
CA VAL A 13 15.52 -1.14 0.80
C VAL A 13 14.72 -0.83 2.06
N GLY A 14 15.40 -0.74 3.20
CA GLY A 14 14.78 -0.67 4.52
C GLY A 14 14.64 -2.05 5.15
N ALA A 15 15.39 -2.31 6.23
CA ALA A 15 15.41 -3.59 6.95
C ALA A 15 14.53 -3.60 8.22
N GLY A 16 13.46 -2.80 8.22
CA GLY A 16 12.46 -2.75 9.30
C GLY A 16 11.45 -3.90 9.23
N ARG A 17 10.30 -3.74 9.87
CA ARG A 17 9.21 -4.74 9.87
C ARG A 17 8.79 -5.10 8.44
N MET A 18 8.52 -4.10 7.60
CA MET A 18 8.13 -4.31 6.21
C MET A 18 9.24 -4.93 5.36
N GLY A 19 10.50 -4.52 5.57
CA GLY A 19 11.64 -5.16 4.93
C GLY A 19 11.73 -6.66 5.21
N ARG A 20 11.46 -7.08 6.46
CA ARG A 20 11.40 -8.51 6.82
C ARG A 20 10.25 -9.22 6.13
N ALA A 21 9.04 -8.64 6.17
CA ALA A 21 7.86 -9.21 5.52
C ALA A 21 8.07 -9.38 4.01
N HIS A 22 8.69 -8.39 3.34
CA HIS A 22 9.00 -8.49 1.91
C HIS A 22 10.11 -9.52 1.65
N ALA A 23 11.13 -9.61 2.49
CA ALA A 23 12.16 -10.65 2.35
C ALA A 23 11.58 -12.06 2.50
N GLU A 24 10.66 -12.26 3.45
CA GLU A 24 9.90 -13.50 3.64
C GLU A 24 9.03 -13.80 2.41
N ALA A 25 8.33 -12.80 1.88
CA ALA A 25 7.51 -12.95 0.68
C ALA A 25 8.33 -13.32 -0.56
N TRP A 26 9.51 -12.70 -0.76
CA TRP A 26 10.41 -13.06 -1.86
C TRP A 26 10.96 -14.47 -1.71
N ALA A 27 11.35 -14.87 -0.49
CA ALA A 27 11.77 -16.23 -0.20
C ALA A 27 10.67 -17.26 -0.50
N ALA A 28 9.42 -16.97 -0.11
CA ALA A 28 8.25 -17.79 -0.45
C ALA A 28 7.97 -17.82 -1.97
N CYS A 29 8.37 -16.76 -2.69
CA CYS A 29 8.30 -16.71 -4.15
C CYS A 29 9.43 -17.46 -4.86
N GLY A 30 10.47 -17.87 -4.15
CA GLY A 30 11.69 -18.44 -4.72
C GLY A 30 12.64 -17.41 -5.31
N VAL A 31 12.43 -16.11 -5.05
CA VAL A 31 13.27 -15.00 -5.51
C VAL A 31 14.32 -14.70 -4.43
N PRO A 32 15.62 -14.87 -4.70
CA PRO A 32 16.65 -14.59 -3.71
C PRO A 32 16.77 -13.09 -3.45
N VAL A 33 16.74 -12.68 -2.18
CA VAL A 33 17.14 -11.33 -1.77
C VAL A 33 18.67 -11.25 -1.81
N ARG A 34 19.20 -10.53 -2.80
CA ARG A 34 20.64 -10.38 -3.03
C ARG A 34 21.25 -9.27 -2.20
N TRP A 35 20.47 -8.23 -1.92
CA TRP A 35 20.91 -7.02 -1.22
C TRP A 35 19.89 -6.55 -0.19
N ALA A 36 20.40 -6.15 0.98
CA ALA A 36 19.69 -5.40 2.00
C ALA A 36 20.31 -4.00 2.09
N VAL A 37 19.53 -2.98 1.72
CA VAL A 37 19.98 -1.58 1.71
C VAL A 37 19.45 -0.87 2.96
N SER A 38 20.34 -0.33 3.77
CA SER A 38 19.97 0.44 4.97
C SER A 38 21.14 1.31 5.42
N PRO A 39 20.92 2.57 5.82
CA PRO A 39 21.99 3.48 6.25
C PRO A 39 22.75 2.96 7.48
N ARG A 40 22.11 2.12 8.30
CA ARG A 40 22.75 1.41 9.42
C ARG A 40 22.90 -0.06 9.03
N ARG A 41 24.07 -0.65 9.32
CA ARG A 41 24.35 -2.08 9.10
C ARG A 41 23.42 -2.94 9.97
N ARG A 42 22.29 -3.30 9.38
CA ARG A 42 21.17 -4.02 10.00
C ARG A 42 20.65 -5.10 9.03
N PRO A 43 21.47 -6.04 8.53
CA PRO A 43 20.94 -7.11 7.68
C PRO A 43 20.24 -8.18 8.53
N ASP A 44 19.37 -7.79 9.47
CA ASP A 44 18.53 -8.76 10.18
C ASP A 44 17.27 -8.99 9.34
N LEU A 45 17.48 -9.68 8.22
CA LEU A 45 16.45 -10.28 7.38
C LEU A 45 16.61 -11.80 7.50
N PRO A 46 15.95 -12.47 8.48
CA PRO A 46 16.14 -13.90 8.72
C PRO A 46 15.85 -14.79 7.50
N ALA A 47 14.91 -14.37 6.64
CA ALA A 47 14.60 -15.06 5.38
C ALA A 47 15.65 -14.85 4.27
N ALA A 48 16.64 -13.99 4.49
CA ALA A 48 17.67 -13.63 3.52
C ALA A 48 19.09 -13.59 4.14
N PRO A 49 19.57 -14.68 4.77
CA PRO A 49 20.85 -14.69 5.49
C PRO A 49 22.07 -14.47 4.58
N GLY A 50 21.92 -14.67 3.26
CA GLY A 50 22.96 -14.43 2.26
C GLY A 50 22.94 -13.05 1.61
N ALA A 51 22.01 -12.16 2.00
CA ALA A 51 21.93 -10.83 1.43
C ALA A 51 23.18 -10.00 1.75
N ARG A 52 23.79 -9.40 0.73
CA ARG A 52 24.85 -8.41 0.90
C ARG A 52 24.25 -7.13 1.47
N TRP A 53 24.99 -6.45 2.35
CA TRP A 53 24.55 -5.17 2.90
C TRP A 53 25.17 -4.02 2.12
N ALA A 54 24.36 -3.01 1.81
CA ALA A 54 24.81 -1.74 1.26
C ALA A 54 24.23 -0.57 2.06
N ALA A 55 24.99 0.52 2.17
CA ALA A 55 24.55 1.73 2.86
C ALA A 55 23.60 2.59 2.00
N SER A 56 23.70 2.46 0.67
CA SER A 56 22.90 3.19 -0.31
C SER A 56 22.40 2.26 -1.42
N LEU A 57 21.37 2.72 -2.14
CA LEU A 57 20.75 1.95 -3.21
C LEU A 57 21.69 1.81 -4.43
N ASP A 58 22.55 2.79 -4.71
CA ASP A 58 23.45 2.79 -5.88
C ASP A 58 24.36 1.55 -5.94
N GLU A 59 24.90 1.12 -4.80
CA GLU A 59 25.77 -0.06 -4.73
C GLU A 59 25.02 -1.34 -5.11
N ALA A 60 23.79 -1.49 -4.62
CA ALA A 60 22.96 -2.63 -4.94
C ALA A 60 22.46 -2.60 -6.40
N LEU A 61 22.18 -1.41 -6.94
CA LEU A 61 21.78 -1.21 -8.34
C LEU A 61 22.88 -1.58 -9.34
N ALA A 62 24.14 -1.69 -8.92
CA ALA A 62 25.22 -2.17 -9.78
C ALA A 62 25.20 -3.69 -10.02
N ASP A 63 24.41 -4.47 -9.25
CA ASP A 63 24.27 -5.92 -9.45
C ASP A 63 23.27 -6.22 -10.59
N PRO A 64 23.71 -6.73 -11.74
CA PRO A 64 22.81 -7.03 -12.85
C PRO A 64 21.84 -8.17 -12.53
N ALA A 65 22.15 -9.03 -11.57
CA ALA A 65 21.29 -10.13 -11.12
C ALA A 65 20.26 -9.68 -10.07
N ALA A 66 20.20 -8.40 -9.72
CA ALA A 66 19.25 -7.83 -8.78
C ALA A 66 18.36 -6.80 -9.50
N ASP A 67 17.28 -7.27 -10.11
CA ASP A 67 16.41 -6.50 -11.01
C ASP A 67 15.08 -6.05 -10.39
N ILE A 68 14.73 -6.58 -9.22
CA ILE A 68 13.58 -6.17 -8.42
C ILE A 68 14.05 -5.33 -7.23
N VAL A 69 13.43 -4.16 -7.02
CA VAL A 69 13.67 -3.28 -5.87
C VAL A 69 12.40 -3.18 -5.04
N SER A 70 12.46 -3.71 -3.82
CA SER A 70 11.41 -3.65 -2.81
C SER A 70 11.71 -2.51 -1.85
N ILE A 71 10.95 -1.41 -1.93
CA ILE A 71 11.15 -0.21 -1.12
C ILE A 71 10.24 -0.27 0.10
N CYS A 72 10.84 -0.41 1.27
CA CYS A 72 10.19 -0.63 2.57
C CYS A 72 10.72 0.37 3.62
N THR A 73 11.02 1.59 3.20
CA THR A 73 11.59 2.67 4.02
C THR A 73 10.49 3.57 4.62
N PRO A 74 10.81 4.52 5.50
CA PRO A 74 9.86 5.56 5.86
C PRO A 74 9.39 6.36 4.63
N THR A 75 8.11 6.71 4.62
CA THR A 75 7.41 7.35 3.49
C THR A 75 8.12 8.55 2.85
N PRO A 76 8.77 9.48 3.58
CA PRO A 76 9.42 10.64 2.97
C PRO A 76 10.48 10.29 1.92
N THR A 77 11.02 9.07 1.97
CA THR A 77 12.06 8.59 1.05
C THR A 77 11.53 7.84 -0.17
N HIS A 78 10.24 7.50 -0.19
CA HIS A 78 9.63 6.65 -1.21
C HIS A 78 9.86 7.18 -2.63
N ALA A 79 9.55 8.46 -2.85
CA ALA A 79 9.56 9.03 -4.19
C ALA A 79 10.96 9.06 -4.81
N ASP A 80 11.97 9.50 -4.04
CA ASP A 80 13.34 9.56 -4.53
C ASP A 80 13.90 8.15 -4.82
N LEU A 81 13.68 7.19 -3.91
CA LEU A 81 14.14 5.82 -4.08
C LEU A 81 13.45 5.11 -5.26
N ALA A 82 12.14 5.32 -5.42
CA ALA A 82 11.38 4.72 -6.52
C ALA A 82 11.82 5.30 -7.87
N VAL A 83 11.97 6.62 -7.97
CA VAL A 83 12.47 7.29 -9.18
C VAL A 83 13.89 6.82 -9.52
N GLN A 84 14.77 6.69 -8.52
CA GLN A 84 16.13 6.19 -8.71
C GLN A 84 16.15 4.76 -9.25
N ALA A 85 15.38 3.84 -8.65
CA ALA A 85 15.29 2.45 -9.07
C ALA A 85 14.70 2.31 -10.49
N LEU A 86 13.62 3.03 -10.79
CA LEU A 86 12.98 3.03 -12.10
C LEU A 86 13.91 3.61 -13.19
N ALA A 87 14.65 4.69 -12.89
CA ALA A 87 15.63 5.27 -13.81
C ALA A 87 16.78 4.31 -14.11
N ALA A 88 17.13 3.41 -13.18
CA ALA A 88 18.08 2.32 -13.39
C ALA A 88 17.47 1.11 -14.12
N GLY A 89 16.23 1.20 -14.59
CA GLY A 89 15.53 0.15 -15.33
C GLY A 89 15.04 -1.02 -14.47
N ARG A 90 14.95 -0.84 -13.14
CA ARG A 90 14.52 -1.90 -12.22
C ARG A 90 13.01 -1.97 -12.08
N HIS A 91 12.51 -3.16 -11.77
CA HIS A 91 11.12 -3.35 -11.35
C HIS A 91 10.99 -2.91 -9.88
N VAL A 92 9.96 -2.15 -9.54
CA VAL A 92 9.79 -1.55 -8.21
C VAL A 92 8.49 -2.03 -7.56
N LEU A 93 8.63 -2.68 -6.40
CA LEU A 93 7.55 -2.89 -5.44
C LEU A 93 7.71 -1.86 -4.32
N LEU A 94 6.84 -0.84 -4.32
CA LEU A 94 6.93 0.30 -3.42
C LEU A 94 5.91 0.18 -2.28
N GLU A 95 6.33 0.22 -1.02
CA GLU A 95 5.38 0.26 0.11
C GLU A 95 4.40 1.43 0.02
N LYS A 96 3.22 1.25 0.62
CA LYS A 96 2.24 2.32 0.75
C LYS A 96 2.66 3.29 1.87
N PRO A 97 2.21 4.55 1.83
CA PRO A 97 1.59 5.21 0.68
C PRO A 97 2.65 5.51 -0.39
N ILE A 98 2.22 5.74 -1.64
CA ILE A 98 3.14 6.05 -2.75
C ILE A 98 4.10 7.23 -2.45
N ALA A 99 3.61 8.24 -1.72
CA ALA A 99 4.34 9.40 -1.23
C ALA A 99 3.52 10.12 -0.14
N LEU A 100 4.05 11.21 0.41
CA LEU A 100 3.31 12.13 1.32
C LEU A 100 2.65 13.30 0.60
N THR A 101 3.04 13.58 -0.64
CA THR A 101 2.50 14.69 -1.44
C THR A 101 2.04 14.20 -2.80
N LEU A 102 1.03 14.87 -3.38
CA LEU A 102 0.60 14.55 -4.74
C LEU A 102 1.67 14.84 -5.78
N ALA A 103 2.49 15.88 -5.57
CA ALA A 103 3.60 16.19 -6.48
C ALA A 103 4.63 15.06 -6.54
N ASP A 104 4.97 14.47 -5.40
CA ASP A 104 5.88 13.33 -5.32
C ASP A 104 5.25 12.04 -5.86
N ALA A 105 3.97 11.82 -5.61
CA ALA A 105 3.24 10.69 -6.18
C ALA A 105 3.22 10.75 -7.72
N GLU A 106 2.99 11.95 -8.30
CA GLU A 106 3.04 12.16 -9.74
C GLU A 106 4.46 11.98 -10.29
N ARG A 107 5.49 12.46 -9.59
CA ARG A 107 6.89 12.20 -9.97
C ARG A 107 7.18 10.70 -10.11
N VAL A 108 6.68 9.88 -9.17
CA VAL A 108 6.84 8.43 -9.19
C VAL A 108 6.09 7.82 -10.38
N ALA A 109 4.84 8.23 -10.61
CA ALA A 109 4.05 7.74 -11.74
C ALA A 109 4.66 8.13 -13.10
N ASP A 110 5.19 9.35 -13.20
CA ASP A 110 5.92 9.85 -14.35
C ASP A 110 7.19 9.03 -14.63
N ALA A 111 7.95 8.69 -13.58
CA ALA A 111 9.12 7.83 -13.72
C ALA A 111 8.73 6.43 -14.19
N ALA A 112 7.65 5.86 -13.64
CA ALA A 112 7.15 4.54 -14.03
C ALA A 112 6.71 4.50 -15.50
N ARG A 113 6.03 5.55 -15.99
CA ARG A 113 5.64 5.66 -17.42
C ARG A 113 6.82 5.68 -18.38
N ARG A 114 7.99 6.17 -17.93
CA ARG A 114 9.20 6.30 -18.77
C ARG A 114 10.16 5.12 -18.64
N ALA A 115 10.08 4.38 -17.54
CA ALA A 115 10.98 3.28 -17.26
C ALA A 115 10.55 1.99 -17.98
N PRO A 116 11.48 1.12 -18.35
CA PRO A 116 11.16 -0.22 -18.82
C PRO A 116 10.69 -1.15 -17.68
N GLY A 117 10.98 -0.78 -16.43
CA GLY A 117 10.62 -1.54 -15.24
C GLY A 117 9.15 -1.35 -14.85
N VAL A 118 8.59 -2.39 -14.24
CA VAL A 118 7.21 -2.38 -13.71
C VAL A 118 7.19 -1.72 -12.34
N LEU A 119 6.27 -0.79 -12.09
CA LEU A 119 5.98 -0.24 -10.75
C LEU A 119 4.66 -0.80 -10.22
N MET A 120 4.67 -1.29 -8.98
CA MET A 120 3.45 -1.53 -8.21
C MET A 120 3.57 -0.89 -6.82
N VAL A 121 2.51 -0.20 -6.38
CA VAL A 121 2.38 0.24 -4.99
C VAL A 121 1.75 -0.87 -4.17
N ALA A 122 2.39 -1.23 -3.06
CA ALA A 122 2.10 -2.40 -2.24
C ALA A 122 0.88 -2.20 -1.32
N HIS A 123 -0.30 -1.91 -1.91
CA HIS A 123 -1.58 -1.95 -1.19
C HIS A 123 -1.96 -3.40 -0.83
N VAL A 124 -1.29 -3.97 0.17
CA VAL A 124 -1.33 -5.40 0.51
C VAL A 124 -2.73 -5.92 0.86
N VAL A 125 -3.62 -5.07 1.37
CA VAL A 125 -5.01 -5.46 1.70
C VAL A 125 -5.77 -5.98 0.48
N ARG A 126 -5.43 -5.54 -0.74
CA ARG A 126 -5.97 -6.10 -1.98
C ARG A 126 -5.66 -7.59 -2.15
N PHE A 127 -4.62 -8.10 -1.48
CA PHE A 127 -4.11 -9.47 -1.54
C PHE A 127 -4.44 -10.30 -0.30
N PHE A 128 -5.13 -9.72 0.69
CA PHE A 128 -5.69 -10.50 1.80
C PHE A 128 -6.69 -11.51 1.23
N PRO A 129 -6.61 -12.81 1.54
CA PRO A 129 -7.43 -13.84 0.89
C PRO A 129 -8.93 -13.54 0.95
N GLY A 130 -9.42 -13.04 2.08
CA GLY A 130 -10.80 -12.60 2.25
C GLY A 130 -11.22 -11.46 1.32
N TYR A 131 -10.34 -10.48 1.17
CA TYR A 131 -10.56 -9.30 0.33
C TYR A 131 -10.42 -9.62 -1.16
N ALA A 132 -9.47 -10.48 -1.51
CA ALA A 132 -9.30 -11.05 -2.84
C ALA A 132 -10.58 -11.76 -3.29
N ALA A 133 -11.09 -12.67 -2.45
CA ALA A 133 -12.30 -13.42 -2.72
C ALA A 133 -13.53 -12.51 -2.80
N LEU A 134 -13.63 -11.47 -1.97
CA LEU A 134 -14.69 -10.47 -2.07
C LEU A 134 -14.64 -9.72 -3.41
N ALA A 135 -13.46 -9.27 -3.83
CA ALA A 135 -13.27 -8.57 -5.10
C ALA A 135 -13.70 -9.44 -6.29
N GLU A 136 -13.35 -10.73 -6.29
CA GLU A 136 -13.76 -11.69 -7.31
C GLU A 136 -15.29 -11.88 -7.33
N ARG A 137 -15.93 -12.04 -6.17
CA ARG A 137 -17.40 -12.18 -6.09
C ARG A 137 -18.14 -10.94 -6.54
N VAL A 138 -17.66 -9.75 -6.17
CA VAL A 138 -18.25 -8.48 -6.59
C VAL A 138 -18.08 -8.28 -8.09
N ALA A 139 -16.91 -8.61 -8.66
CA ALA A 139 -16.70 -8.59 -10.10
C ALA A 139 -17.60 -9.60 -10.84
N ALA A 140 -17.89 -10.75 -10.24
CA ALA A 140 -18.87 -11.72 -10.73
C ALA A 140 -20.34 -11.28 -10.53
N GLY A 141 -20.56 -10.12 -9.89
CA GLY A 141 -21.87 -9.47 -9.79
C GLY A 141 -22.67 -9.81 -8.54
N SER A 142 -22.04 -10.30 -7.47
CA SER A 142 -22.71 -10.69 -6.20
C SER A 142 -23.60 -9.61 -5.61
N VAL A 143 -23.24 -8.33 -5.80
CA VAL A 143 -24.01 -7.16 -5.32
C VAL A 143 -24.67 -6.34 -6.43
N GLY A 144 -24.49 -6.71 -7.70
CA GLY A 144 -24.84 -5.84 -8.82
C GLY A 144 -23.89 -4.65 -8.93
N ARG A 145 -24.41 -3.44 -9.12
CA ARG A 145 -23.57 -2.23 -9.13
C ARG A 145 -23.31 -1.77 -7.69
N PRO A 146 -22.03 -1.65 -7.25
CA PRO A 146 -21.71 -1.09 -5.93
C PRO A 146 -22.29 0.32 -5.74
N ARG A 147 -22.82 0.59 -4.54
CA ARG A 147 -23.47 1.85 -4.15
C ARG A 147 -22.93 2.41 -2.85
N ALA A 148 -22.56 1.54 -1.91
CA ALA A 148 -21.90 1.96 -0.68
C ALA A 148 -20.84 0.96 -0.23
N VAL A 149 -19.86 1.47 0.51
CA VAL A 149 -18.84 0.68 1.20
C VAL A 149 -18.82 1.07 2.66
N LEU A 150 -18.90 0.09 3.57
CA LEU A 150 -18.71 0.30 4.99
C LEU A 150 -17.44 -0.43 5.42
N GLY A 151 -16.51 0.26 6.06
CA GLY A 151 -15.24 -0.31 6.45
C GLY A 151 -14.83 0.11 7.85
N SER A 152 -14.16 -0.79 8.56
CA SER A 152 -13.46 -0.41 9.78
C SER A 152 -12.13 -1.13 9.93
N ARG A 153 -11.17 -0.45 10.55
CA ARG A 153 -9.84 -0.96 10.84
C ARG A 153 -9.43 -0.55 12.24
N LEU A 154 -9.18 -1.56 13.07
CA LEU A 154 -8.95 -1.42 14.49
C LEU A 154 -7.64 -2.14 14.86
N SER A 155 -6.73 -1.45 15.54
CA SER A 155 -5.51 -2.04 16.09
C SER A 155 -5.14 -1.43 17.44
N ALA A 156 -4.28 -2.13 18.17
CA ALA A 156 -3.48 -1.49 19.20
C ALA A 156 -2.53 -0.45 18.57
N ALA A 157 -2.03 0.47 19.40
CA ALA A 157 -1.03 1.44 18.96
C ALA A 157 0.24 0.74 18.47
N PRO A 158 0.85 1.20 17.36
CA PRO A 158 2.15 0.69 16.94
C PRO A 158 3.21 1.10 17.95
N GLU A 159 4.04 0.16 18.39
CA GLU A 159 5.14 0.42 19.33
C GLU A 159 6.50 0.35 18.62
N GLY A 160 7.42 1.25 18.99
CA GLY A 160 8.83 1.17 18.58
C GLY A 160 9.15 1.78 17.21
N TYR A 161 8.32 2.70 16.70
CA TYR A 161 8.51 3.36 15.41
C TYR A 161 8.43 4.89 15.54
N GLU A 162 9.53 5.54 15.92
CA GLU A 162 9.59 7.00 16.12
C GLU A 162 9.09 7.81 14.90
N TRP A 163 9.43 7.37 13.68
CA TRP A 163 8.99 8.04 12.44
C TRP A 163 7.47 7.94 12.21
N LEU A 164 6.81 6.91 12.77
CA LEU A 164 5.38 6.69 12.60
C LEU A 164 4.57 7.63 13.49
N GLU A 165 5.09 7.92 14.69
CA GLU A 165 4.53 8.87 15.65
C GLU A 165 4.63 10.32 15.16
N ASP A 166 5.66 10.63 14.36
CA ASP A 166 5.79 11.91 13.67
C ASP A 166 4.87 11.95 12.43
N GLU A 167 3.69 12.56 12.57
CA GLU A 167 2.73 12.69 11.46
C GLU A 167 3.27 13.48 10.25
N SER A 168 4.34 14.27 10.41
CA SER A 168 4.99 14.92 9.27
C SER A 168 5.75 13.92 8.38
N GLN A 169 6.14 12.76 8.94
CA GLN A 169 6.82 11.68 8.24
C GLN A 169 5.87 10.54 7.85
N SER A 170 4.88 10.22 8.68
CA SER A 170 3.93 9.14 8.38
C SER A 170 2.68 9.60 7.64
N GLY A 171 2.29 10.87 7.80
CA GLY A 171 0.96 11.36 7.43
C GLY A 171 -0.14 10.93 8.43
N GLY A 172 0.24 10.31 9.55
CA GLY A 172 -0.63 9.97 10.67
C GLY A 172 -1.70 8.92 10.36
N MET A 173 -2.71 8.86 11.22
CA MET A 173 -3.84 7.91 11.14
C MET A 173 -4.45 7.82 9.74
N ILE A 174 -4.68 8.98 9.11
CA ILE A 174 -5.46 9.04 7.87
C ILE A 174 -4.63 8.56 6.67
N VAL A 175 -3.37 8.98 6.55
CA VAL A 175 -2.55 8.68 5.36
C VAL A 175 -1.83 7.34 5.48
N ASP A 176 -1.40 6.94 6.68
CA ASP A 176 -0.71 5.66 6.82
C ASP A 176 -1.67 4.51 7.11
N PHE A 177 -2.65 4.69 8.01
CA PHE A 177 -3.49 3.59 8.49
C PHE A 177 -4.79 3.43 7.68
N ALA A 178 -5.58 4.50 7.60
CA ALA A 178 -6.89 4.49 6.93
C ALA A 178 -6.79 4.37 5.39
N ILE A 179 -5.62 4.64 4.81
CA ILE A 179 -5.41 4.59 3.35
C ILE A 179 -5.73 3.22 2.76
N HIS A 180 -5.56 2.14 3.54
CA HIS A 180 -5.96 0.80 3.10
C HIS A 180 -7.45 0.73 2.80
N ASP A 181 -8.29 1.30 3.66
CA ASP A 181 -9.75 1.21 3.52
C ASP A 181 -10.26 2.23 2.49
N VAL A 182 -9.59 3.37 2.35
CA VAL A 182 -9.81 4.33 1.26
C VAL A 182 -9.50 3.71 -0.09
N ASP A 183 -8.37 3.02 -0.22
CA ASP A 183 -7.97 2.29 -1.42
C ASP A 183 -8.98 1.19 -1.79
N GLN A 184 -9.40 0.39 -0.79
CA GLN A 184 -10.41 -0.64 -0.99
C GLN A 184 -11.75 -0.04 -1.45
N ALA A 185 -12.25 1.01 -0.80
CA ALA A 185 -13.48 1.67 -1.22
C ALA A 185 -13.39 2.21 -2.67
N GLY A 186 -12.26 2.84 -3.02
CA GLY A 186 -12.00 3.32 -4.38
C GLY A 186 -12.00 2.22 -5.44
N SER A 187 -11.53 1.01 -5.09
CA SER A 187 -11.55 -0.15 -6.01
C SER A 187 -12.95 -0.58 -6.43
N TYR A 188 -13.98 -0.30 -5.62
CA TYR A 188 -15.37 -0.65 -5.91
C TYR A 188 -16.21 0.53 -6.42
N LEU A 189 -15.94 1.75 -5.93
CA LEU A 189 -16.79 2.91 -6.18
C LEU A 189 -16.25 3.87 -7.26
N GLY A 190 -14.98 3.72 -7.66
CA GLY A 190 -14.35 4.46 -8.75
C GLY A 190 -13.73 5.79 -8.32
N GLU A 191 -13.91 6.84 -9.12
CA GLU A 191 -13.27 8.15 -8.91
C GLU A 191 -13.90 8.90 -7.71
N PRO A 192 -13.11 9.26 -6.67
CA PRO A 192 -13.60 10.05 -5.54
C PRO A 192 -13.76 11.53 -5.93
N VAL A 193 -14.80 12.18 -5.43
CA VAL A 193 -15.15 13.58 -5.74
C VAL A 193 -15.22 14.50 -4.52
N ALA A 194 -15.48 13.96 -3.33
CA ALA A 194 -15.43 14.73 -2.10
C ALA A 194 -15.16 13.84 -0.88
N VAL A 195 -14.72 14.46 0.20
CA VAL A 195 -14.57 13.78 1.50
C VAL A 195 -14.98 14.71 2.64
N THR A 196 -15.65 14.14 3.64
CA THR A 196 -15.84 14.74 4.96
C THR A 196 -15.19 13.82 5.99
N ALA A 197 -14.37 14.36 6.89
CA ALA A 197 -13.68 13.58 7.89
C ALA A 197 -13.74 14.24 9.27
N VAL A 198 -13.75 13.40 10.30
CA VAL A 198 -13.61 13.81 11.70
C VAL A 198 -12.49 12.99 12.31
N ARG A 199 -11.60 13.64 13.06
CA ARG A 199 -10.58 12.98 13.87
C ARG A 199 -10.80 13.39 15.32
N ALA A 200 -10.84 12.40 16.21
CA ALA A 200 -10.90 12.66 17.64
C ALA A 200 -9.62 13.38 18.10
N PRO A 201 -9.71 14.27 19.10
CA PRO A 201 -8.51 14.83 19.74
C PRO A 201 -7.78 13.71 20.50
N GLY A 202 -6.46 13.69 20.41
CA GLY A 202 -5.64 12.70 21.10
C GLY A 202 -4.18 12.74 20.65
N PRO A 203 -3.24 12.30 21.50
CA PRO A 203 -1.82 12.29 21.18
C PRO A 203 -1.47 11.24 20.11
N GLY A 204 -0.48 11.57 19.29
CA GLY A 204 0.17 10.63 18.37
C GLY A 204 -0.73 10.07 17.26
N PHE A 205 -0.30 8.93 16.73
CA PHE A 205 -0.87 8.22 15.58
C PHE A 205 -2.29 7.67 15.80
N GLY A 206 -2.66 7.35 17.05
CA GLY A 206 -3.72 6.39 17.35
C GLY A 206 -5.15 6.93 17.43
N ALA A 207 -5.34 8.25 17.48
CA ALA A 207 -6.66 8.82 17.73
C ALA A 207 -7.68 8.45 16.63
N PRO A 208 -8.92 8.05 16.99
CA PRO A 208 -9.94 7.64 16.04
C PRO A 208 -10.16 8.65 14.90
N ALA A 209 -10.29 8.15 13.67
CA ALA A 209 -10.68 8.92 12.50
C ALA A 209 -11.86 8.25 11.78
N ALA A 210 -12.85 9.06 11.39
CA ALA A 210 -13.99 8.64 10.59
C ALA A 210 -14.05 9.46 9.30
N LEU A 211 -14.23 8.78 8.17
CA LEU A 211 -14.26 9.39 6.84
C LEU A 211 -15.55 9.00 6.11
N THR A 212 -16.19 9.98 5.47
CA THR A 212 -17.23 9.81 4.47
C THR A 212 -16.68 10.23 3.11
N VAL A 213 -16.50 9.30 2.19
CA VAL A 213 -15.98 9.59 0.83
C VAL A 213 -17.12 9.48 -0.18
N GLU A 214 -17.26 10.49 -1.03
CA GLU A 214 -18.23 10.54 -2.12
C GLU A 214 -17.54 10.24 -3.45
N TYR A 215 -18.23 9.52 -4.34
CA TYR A 215 -17.69 9.08 -5.63
C TYR A 215 -18.51 9.59 -6.81
N ALA A 216 -17.87 9.77 -7.97
CA ALA A 216 -18.49 10.24 -9.20
C ALA A 216 -19.64 9.33 -9.69
N SER A 217 -19.59 8.04 -9.31
CA SER A 217 -20.66 7.06 -9.53
C SER A 217 -21.95 7.35 -8.73
N GLY A 218 -21.92 8.32 -7.82
CA GLY A 218 -22.93 8.56 -6.79
C GLY A 218 -22.84 7.59 -5.60
N GLY A 219 -21.77 6.77 -5.54
CA GLY A 219 -21.50 5.88 -4.42
C GLY A 219 -20.89 6.62 -3.22
N VAL A 220 -21.00 6.02 -2.03
CA VAL A 220 -20.50 6.60 -0.78
C VAL A 220 -19.76 5.55 0.06
N ALA A 221 -18.61 5.90 0.62
CA ALA A 221 -17.91 5.07 1.60
C ALA A 221 -17.97 5.67 3.01
N GLN A 222 -18.17 4.83 4.03
CA GLN A 222 -18.10 5.15 5.46
C GLN A 222 -16.98 4.32 6.08
N LEU A 223 -15.92 4.98 6.55
CA LEU A 223 -14.69 4.33 7.00
C LEU A 223 -14.33 4.77 8.42
N LEU A 224 -14.06 3.82 9.31
CA LEU A 224 -13.61 4.07 10.69
C LEU A 224 -12.22 3.46 10.92
N ALA A 225 -11.27 4.29 11.32
CA ALA A 225 -9.90 3.90 11.66
C ALA A 225 -9.62 4.19 13.14
N VAL A 226 -9.13 3.20 13.88
CA VAL A 226 -8.77 3.31 15.30
C VAL A 226 -7.46 2.55 15.52
N SER A 227 -6.44 3.20 16.08
CA SER A 227 -5.15 2.58 16.36
C SER A 227 -4.65 2.92 17.77
N ASP A 228 -5.55 3.11 18.72
CA ASP A 228 -5.25 3.32 20.15
C ASP A 228 -5.93 2.29 21.04
N LEU A 229 -6.29 1.12 20.50
CA LEU A 229 -6.83 0.05 21.32
C LEU A 229 -5.81 -0.41 22.38
N PRO A 230 -6.28 -0.98 23.51
CA PRO A 230 -5.40 -1.52 24.55
C PRO A 230 -4.35 -2.48 23.99
N ALA A 231 -3.15 -2.45 24.57
CA ALA A 231 -2.06 -3.35 24.19
C ALA A 231 -2.52 -4.83 24.20
N GLY A 232 -2.14 -5.56 23.16
CA GLY A 232 -2.57 -6.96 22.95
C GLY A 232 -3.95 -7.12 22.31
N ALA A 233 -4.71 -6.04 22.08
CA ALA A 233 -5.93 -6.11 21.28
C ALA A 233 -5.61 -6.62 19.87
N PRO A 234 -6.36 -7.63 19.36
CA PRO A 234 -6.12 -8.16 18.03
C PRO A 234 -6.45 -7.11 16.98
N PHE A 235 -5.64 -7.09 15.92
CA PHE A 235 -5.99 -6.37 14.71
C PHE A 235 -7.30 -6.89 14.13
N ARG A 236 -8.22 -5.98 13.78
CA ARG A 236 -9.50 -6.30 13.15
C ARG A 236 -9.72 -5.39 11.97
N THR A 237 -10.22 -5.97 10.89
CA THR A 237 -10.60 -5.23 9.69
C THR A 237 -11.89 -5.80 9.14
N THR A 238 -12.79 -4.93 8.70
CA THR A 238 -14.09 -5.29 8.13
C THR A 238 -14.33 -4.46 6.89
N LEU A 239 -15.04 -5.04 5.92
CA LEU A 239 -15.48 -4.36 4.72
C LEU A 239 -16.78 -5.01 4.24
N GLU A 240 -17.82 -4.20 4.08
CA GLU A 240 -19.11 -4.58 3.50
C GLU A 240 -19.37 -3.69 2.28
N ILE A 241 -19.83 -4.32 1.20
CA ILE A 241 -20.24 -3.67 -0.04
C ILE A 241 -21.75 -3.79 -0.15
N VAL A 242 -22.42 -2.66 -0.32
CA VAL A 242 -23.86 -2.58 -0.63
C VAL A 242 -24.00 -2.22 -2.09
N GLY A 243 -24.67 -3.07 -2.87
CA GLY A 243 -25.02 -2.79 -4.26
C GLY A 243 -26.53 -2.81 -4.48
N ASP A 244 -26.95 -2.62 -5.74
CA ASP A 244 -28.36 -2.59 -6.10
C ASP A 244 -29.05 -3.96 -6.18
N ARG A 245 -28.29 -5.05 -6.01
CA ARG A 245 -28.83 -6.43 -5.98
C ARG A 245 -28.55 -7.17 -4.68
N GLY A 246 -27.92 -6.54 -3.68
CA GLY A 246 -27.65 -7.15 -2.38
C GLY A 246 -26.43 -6.58 -1.69
N THR A 247 -25.98 -7.29 -0.65
CA THR A 247 -24.75 -6.98 0.09
C THR A 247 -23.80 -8.16 0.08
N ASP A 248 -22.51 -7.88 0.18
CA ASP A 248 -21.45 -8.89 0.31
C ASP A 248 -20.33 -8.31 1.19
N ALA A 249 -19.61 -9.15 1.91
CA ALA A 249 -18.64 -8.71 2.90
C ALA A 249 -17.38 -9.58 2.90
N VAL A 250 -16.31 -9.02 3.44
CA VAL A 250 -15.05 -9.72 3.61
C VAL A 250 -15.22 -10.91 4.56
N ALA A 251 -14.67 -12.06 4.19
CA ALA A 251 -14.58 -13.23 5.05
C ALA A 251 -13.17 -13.36 5.64
N ASP A 252 -13.06 -13.90 6.84
CA ASP A 252 -11.75 -14.26 7.40
C ASP A 252 -11.25 -15.56 6.75
N LEU A 253 -10.27 -15.44 5.85
CA LEU A 253 -9.72 -16.55 5.09
C LEU A 253 -8.20 -16.62 5.31
N PRO A 254 -7.65 -17.82 5.57
CA PRO A 254 -6.22 -17.98 5.83
C PRO A 254 -5.40 -17.77 4.56
N GLY A 255 -4.18 -17.28 4.73
CA GLY A 255 -3.18 -17.17 3.67
C GLY A 255 -2.15 -16.08 3.96
N ASP A 256 -1.08 -16.06 3.16
CA ASP A 256 -0.03 -15.06 3.26
C ASP A 256 -0.25 -13.96 2.21
N PRO A 257 -0.75 -12.79 2.61
CA PRO A 257 -1.04 -11.71 1.67
C PRO A 257 0.23 -11.08 1.09
N PHE A 258 1.35 -11.09 1.81
CA PHE A 258 2.62 -10.55 1.31
C PHE A 258 3.21 -11.45 0.24
N ALA A 259 3.20 -12.78 0.46
CA ALA A 259 3.60 -13.73 -0.57
C ALA A 259 2.68 -13.67 -1.80
N ALA A 260 1.36 -13.52 -1.60
CA ALA A 260 0.41 -13.36 -2.71
C ALA A 260 0.66 -12.08 -3.51
N GLN A 261 0.96 -10.96 -2.84
CA GLN A 261 1.33 -9.70 -3.48
C GLN A 261 2.64 -9.82 -4.26
N ALA A 262 3.68 -10.39 -3.64
CA ALA A 262 4.99 -10.58 -4.26
C ALA A 262 4.88 -11.49 -5.49
N ARG A 263 4.08 -12.57 -5.42
CA ARG A 263 3.82 -13.46 -6.54
C ARG A 263 3.14 -12.73 -7.69
N TYR A 264 2.06 -12.00 -7.40
CA TYR A 264 1.36 -11.22 -8.42
C TYR A 264 2.26 -10.17 -9.08
N PHE A 265 3.10 -9.50 -8.30
CA PHE A 265 4.08 -8.57 -8.85
C PHE A 265 5.08 -9.28 -9.78
N LEU A 266 5.59 -10.43 -9.36
CA LEU A 266 6.51 -11.24 -10.16
C LEU A 266 5.87 -11.67 -11.48
N ASP A 267 4.60 -12.10 -11.46
CA ASP A 267 3.86 -12.44 -12.68
C ASP A 267 3.74 -11.24 -13.64
N CYS A 268 3.55 -10.02 -13.10
CA CYS A 268 3.54 -8.79 -13.90
C CYS A 268 4.93 -8.49 -14.48
N VAL A 269 6.00 -8.72 -13.70
CA VAL A 269 7.39 -8.55 -14.16
C VAL A 269 7.72 -9.51 -15.30
N GLU A 270 7.39 -10.79 -15.16
CA GLU A 270 7.69 -11.83 -16.15
C GLU A 270 6.88 -11.66 -17.45
N SER A 271 5.64 -11.17 -17.34
CA SER A 271 4.77 -10.94 -18.49
C SER A 271 4.92 -9.55 -19.13
N GLY A 272 5.55 -8.60 -18.44
CA GLY A 272 5.55 -7.19 -18.81
C GLY A 272 4.17 -6.52 -18.71
N ALA A 273 3.20 -7.15 -18.02
CA ALA A 273 1.86 -6.61 -17.87
C ALA A 273 1.79 -5.52 -16.80
N GLU A 274 0.88 -4.56 -16.99
CA GLU A 274 0.60 -3.58 -15.94
C GLU A 274 -0.07 -4.25 -14.72
N PRO A 275 0.26 -3.84 -13.48
CA PRO A 275 -0.37 -4.35 -12.26
C PRO A 275 -1.83 -3.87 -12.08
N VAL A 276 -2.75 -4.34 -12.93
CA VAL A 276 -4.16 -3.90 -12.95
C VAL A 276 -4.91 -4.13 -11.64
N ARG A 277 -4.45 -5.05 -10.78
CA ARG A 277 -5.04 -5.26 -9.45
C ARG A 277 -4.68 -4.14 -8.46
N ALA A 278 -3.52 -3.51 -8.63
CA ALA A 278 -3.03 -2.42 -7.78
C ALA A 278 -2.46 -1.29 -8.67
N PRO A 279 -3.30 -0.65 -9.50
CA PRO A 279 -2.83 0.34 -10.47
C PRO A 279 -2.28 1.57 -9.72
N VAL A 280 -1.18 2.14 -10.22
CA VAL A 280 -0.53 3.33 -9.64
C VAL A 280 -1.54 4.47 -9.44
N ALA A 281 -2.47 4.62 -10.38
CA ALA A 281 -3.49 5.66 -10.31
C ALA A 281 -4.48 5.47 -9.15
N ALA A 282 -4.72 4.23 -8.68
CA ALA A 282 -5.52 4.00 -7.47
C ALA A 282 -4.77 4.42 -6.21
N ALA A 283 -3.45 4.19 -6.14
CA ALA A 283 -2.63 4.66 -5.03
C ALA A 283 -2.58 6.20 -4.92
N ILE A 284 -2.52 6.90 -6.07
CA ILE A 284 -2.61 8.36 -6.12
C ILE A 284 -3.97 8.84 -5.64
N ASP A 285 -5.07 8.20 -6.07
CA ASP A 285 -6.41 8.57 -5.61
C ASP A 285 -6.60 8.34 -4.11
N ALA A 286 -6.07 7.24 -3.58
CA ALA A 286 -6.12 6.96 -2.15
C ALA A 286 -5.37 8.05 -1.36
N LEU A 287 -4.16 8.43 -1.81
CA LEU A 287 -3.41 9.54 -1.22
C LEU A 287 -4.19 10.87 -1.33
N ARG A 288 -4.80 11.16 -2.49
CA ARG A 288 -5.60 12.38 -2.73
C ARG A 288 -6.76 12.48 -1.74
N VAL A 289 -7.49 11.38 -1.53
CA VAL A 289 -8.57 11.31 -0.53
C VAL A 289 -8.03 11.50 0.88
N CYS A 290 -6.93 10.83 1.24
CA CYS A 290 -6.35 10.95 2.59
C CYS A 290 -5.86 12.38 2.89
N LEU A 291 -5.25 13.07 1.92
CA LEU A 291 -4.82 14.46 2.09
C LEU A 291 -6.03 15.40 2.25
N ALA A 292 -7.06 15.25 1.40
CA ALA A 292 -8.31 16.00 1.53
C ALA A 292 -9.05 15.69 2.84
N ALA A 293 -8.99 14.45 3.32
CA ALA A 293 -9.58 14.06 4.60
C ALA A 293 -8.85 14.70 5.79
N ARG A 294 -7.52 14.88 5.72
CA ARG A 294 -6.78 15.65 6.74
C ARG A 294 -7.21 17.11 6.75
N GLU A 295 -7.36 17.73 5.58
CA GLU A 295 -7.88 19.09 5.46
C GLU A 295 -9.30 19.21 6.01
N SER A 296 -10.17 18.24 5.68
CA SER A 296 -11.54 18.17 6.18
C SER A 296 -11.59 18.03 7.71
N ALA A 297 -10.78 17.14 8.29
CA ALA A 297 -10.72 16.94 9.74
C ALA A 297 -10.20 18.18 10.48
N ALA A 298 -9.29 18.95 9.87
CA ALA A 298 -8.76 20.18 10.45
C ALA A 298 -9.73 21.37 10.35
N SER A 299 -10.49 21.46 9.25
CA SER A 299 -11.40 22.58 8.97
C SER A 299 -12.84 22.34 9.44
N GLY A 300 -13.23 21.07 9.64
CA GLY A 300 -14.61 20.65 9.85
C GLY A 300 -15.49 20.75 8.59
N ALA A 301 -14.92 21.02 7.42
CA ALA A 301 -15.64 21.24 6.17
C ALA A 301 -15.55 20.03 5.24
N ARG A 302 -16.54 19.88 4.34
CA ARG A 302 -16.46 18.98 3.19
C ARG A 302 -15.41 19.52 2.21
N VAL A 303 -14.48 18.67 1.77
CA VAL A 303 -13.43 19.03 0.82
C VAL A 303 -13.71 18.37 -0.53
N GLU A 304 -13.75 19.14 -1.59
CA GLU A 304 -13.91 18.64 -2.96
C GLU A 304 -12.56 18.20 -3.55
N LEU A 305 -12.56 17.06 -4.24
CA LEU A 305 -11.38 16.55 -4.93
C LEU A 305 -11.41 17.04 -6.38
N ALA A 306 -10.34 17.70 -6.80
CA ALA A 306 -10.13 18.03 -8.20
C ALA A 306 -10.09 16.73 -9.03
N ARG A 307 -10.74 16.72 -10.20
CA ARG A 307 -10.67 15.60 -11.16
C ARG A 307 -9.23 15.30 -11.53
N ARG A 308 -8.94 14.04 -11.86
CA ARG A 308 -7.59 13.66 -12.33
C ARG A 308 -7.21 14.51 -13.54
N ARG A 309 -5.93 14.88 -13.64
CA ARG A 309 -5.39 15.36 -14.91
C ARG A 309 -5.33 14.15 -15.84
N ALA A 310 -5.89 14.30 -17.04
CA ALA A 310 -5.88 13.28 -18.08
C ALA A 310 -4.46 13.01 -18.59
#